data_AF-A0A5E4LVY8-F1
#
_entry.id   AF-A0A5E4LVY8-F1
#
_cell.length_a   1.000
_cell.length_b   1.000
_cell.length_c   1.000
_cell.angle_alpha   90.00
_cell.angle_beta   90.00
_cell.angle_gamma   90.00
#
_symmetry.space_group_name_H-M   'P 1'
#
loop_
_entity.id
_entity.type
_entity.pdbx_description
1 polymer ?
#
loop_
_entity_poly.entity_id
_entity_poly.type
_entity_poly.pdbx_seq_one_letter_code
_entity_poly.pdbx_strand_id
1 'polypeptide(L)' 'MTSANSPSEENKKFLREGCLGMINDIQSKVTQMMDIFKQNSTFPFDFYNLSLREADTKISCIRELYKRLTDEELE' A
#
# COMPACT_ATOMS: atom_id res chain seq x y z
N MET A 1 -8.10 32.97 -8.26
CA MET A 1 -6.78 32.33 -8.24
C MET A 1 -6.69 31.57 -6.94
N THR A 2 -7.01 30.27 -6.93
CA THR A 2 -6.87 29.43 -5.73
C THR A 2 -5.39 29.11 -5.58
N SER A 3 -4.72 29.77 -4.65
CA SER A 3 -3.35 29.43 -4.25
C SER A 3 -3.33 27.94 -3.87
N ALA A 4 -2.63 27.13 -4.65
CA ALA A 4 -2.29 25.78 -4.24
C ALA A 4 -1.33 25.93 -3.06
N ASN A 5 -1.86 25.84 -1.84
CA ASN A 5 -1.02 25.66 -0.66
C ASN A 5 -0.39 24.27 -0.80
N SER A 6 0.82 24.22 -1.33
CA SER A 6 1.67 23.04 -1.24
C SER A 6 1.70 22.57 0.21
N PRO A 7 1.53 21.27 0.49
CA PRO A 7 1.55 20.76 1.86
C PRO A 7 2.85 21.18 2.55
N SER A 8 2.76 21.58 3.82
CA SER A 8 3.97 21.81 4.62
C SER A 8 4.81 20.54 4.68
N GLU A 9 6.13 20.68 4.85
CA GLU A 9 7.04 19.54 4.98
C GLU A 9 6.66 18.60 6.14
N GLU A 10 6.09 19.15 7.21
CA GLU A 10 5.54 18.36 8.32
C GLU A 10 4.33 17.51 7.88
N ASN A 11 3.41 18.08 7.10
CA ASN A 11 2.28 17.34 6.55
C ASN A 11 2.74 16.26 5.58
N LYS A 12 3.74 16.53 4.73
CA LYS A 12 4.31 15.54 3.82
C LYS A 12 4.94 14.38 4.58
N LYS A 13 5.69 14.67 5.66
CA LYS A 13 6.29 13.65 6.52
C LYS A 13 5.22 12.78 7.17
N PHE A 14 4.19 13.39 7.77
CA PHE A 14 3.07 12.66 8.36
C PHE A 14 2.36 11.76 7.34
N LEU A 15 2.07 12.29 6.14
CA LEU A 15 1.45 11.53 5.06
C LEU A 15 2.34 10.36 4.60
N ARG A 16 3.65 10.59 4.48
CA ARG A 16 4.63 9.58 4.08
C ARG A 16 4.65 8.43 5.09
N GLU A 17 4.78 8.73 6.38
CA GLU A 17 4.80 7.73 7.44
C GLU A 17 3.49 6.93 7.49
N GLY A 18 2.34 7.60 7.35
CA GLY A 18 1.04 6.94 7.29
C GLY A 18 0.90 6.01 6.08
N CYS A 19 1.28 6.46 4.88
CA CYS A 19 1.23 5.65 3.66
C CYS A 19 2.17 4.44 3.75
N LEU A 20 3.40 4.62 4.24
CA LEU A 20 4.34 3.52 4.45
C LEU A 20 3.81 2.52 5.48
N GLY A 21 3.18 2.98 6.56
CA GLY A 21 2.52 2.12 7.54
C GLY A 21 1.45 1.23 6.89
N MET A 22 0.58 1.82 6.06
CA MET A 22 -0.45 1.05 5.34
C MET A 22 0.12 0.04 4.36
N ILE A 23 1.18 0.40 3.62
CA ILE A 23 1.86 -0.51 2.69
C ILE A 23 2.47 -1.69 3.46
N ASN A 24 3.17 -1.42 4.56
CA ASN A 24 3.78 -2.44 5.41
C ASN A 24 2.73 -3.39 5.99
N ASP A 25 1.58 -2.87 6.42
CA ASP A 25 0.47 -3.70 6.93
C ASP A 25 -0.09 -4.63 5.84
N ILE A 26 -0.23 -4.14 4.61
CA ILE A 26 -0.67 -4.96 3.46
C ILE A 26 0.35 -6.06 3.17
N GLN A 27 1.64 -5.71 3.09
CA GLN A 27 2.72 -6.66 2.83
C GLN A 27 2.84 -7.72 3.94
N SER A 28 2.66 -7.32 5.19
CA SER A 28 2.62 -8.24 6.34
C SER A 28 1.49 -9.25 6.20
N LYS A 29 0.27 -8.81 5.84
CA LYS A 29 -0.87 -9.71 5.60
C LYS A 29 -0.63 -10.67 4.43
N VAL A 30 -0.03 -10.19 3.34
CA VAL A 30 0.37 -11.04 2.21
C VAL A 30 1.37 -12.11 2.63
N THR A 31 2.35 -11.74 3.46
CA THR A 31 3.35 -12.67 3.99
C THR A 31 2.68 -13.75 4.84
N GLN A 32 1.79 -13.37 5.76
CA GLN A 32 1.02 -14.31 6.57
C GLN A 32 0.17 -15.26 5.71
N MET A 33 -0.47 -14.74 4.66
CA MET A 33 -1.26 -15.56 3.74
C MET A 33 -0.39 -16.56 2.96
N MET A 34 0.81 -16.14 2.52
CA MET A 34 1.77 -17.02 1.87
C MET A 34 2.19 -18.17 2.79
N ASP A 35 2.40 -17.91 4.07
CA ASP A 35 2.76 -18.95 5.04
C ASP A 35 1.61 -19.94 5.26
N ILE A 36 0.36 -19.45 5.33
CA ILE A 36 -0.82 -20.32 5.38
C ILE A 36 -0.93 -21.19 4.12
N PHE A 37 -0.72 -20.60 2.93
CA PHE A 37 -0.74 -21.32 1.66
C PHE A 37 0.32 -22.44 1.63
N LYS A 38 1.55 -22.15 2.08
CA LYS A 38 2.62 -23.16 2.16
C LYS A 38 2.30 -24.30 3.11
N GLN A 39 1.56 -24.03 4.19
CA GLN A 39 1.19 -25.03 5.19
C GLN A 39 -0.08 -25.82 4.83
N ASN A 40 -0.94 -25.31 3.94
CA ASN A 40 -2.17 -25.97 3.52
C ASN A 40 -2.17 -26.33 2.03
N SER A 41 -1.93 -27.61 1.73
CA SER A 41 -1.96 -28.15 0.35
C SER A 41 -3.33 -28.10 -0.33
N THR A 42 -4.40 -27.86 0.43
CA THR A 42 -5.78 -27.72 -0.07
C THR A 42 -6.21 -26.26 -0.21
N PHE A 43 -5.36 -25.30 0.16
CA PHE A 43 -5.71 -23.88 0.05
C PHE A 43 -5.88 -23.50 -1.43
N PRO A 44 -6.97 -22.82 -1.82
CA PRO A 44 -7.21 -22.52 -3.22
C PRO A 44 -6.15 -21.58 -3.81
N PHE A 45 -5.40 -22.07 -4.79
CA PHE A 45 -4.37 -21.28 -5.47
C PHE A 45 -4.92 -20.01 -6.12
N ASP A 46 -6.13 -20.09 -6.69
CA ASP A 46 -6.79 -18.92 -7.29
C ASP A 46 -7.08 -17.83 -6.27
N PHE A 47 -7.48 -18.21 -5.04
CA PHE A 47 -7.71 -17.25 -3.97
C PHE A 47 -6.42 -16.56 -3.55
N TYR A 48 -5.32 -17.30 -3.45
CA TYR A 48 -4.00 -16.74 -3.15
C TYR A 48 -3.58 -15.71 -4.22
N ASN A 49 -3.69 -16.07 -5.50
CA ASN A 49 -3.34 -15.17 -6.60
C ASN A 49 -4.21 -13.91 -6.64
N LEU A 50 -5.53 -14.06 -6.42
CA LEU A 50 -6.44 -12.91 -6.35
C LEU A 50 -6.04 -11.97 -5.21
N SER A 51 -5.70 -12.52 -4.05
CA SER A 51 -5.28 -11.74 -2.88
C SER A 51 -3.97 -10.99 -3.12
N LEU A 52 -3.01 -11.60 -3.84
CA LEU A 52 -1.77 -10.92 -4.25
C LEU A 52 -2.06 -9.72 -5.17
N ARG A 53 -2.88 -9.92 -6.21
CA ARG A 53 -3.25 -8.83 -7.14
C ARG A 53 -4.00 -7.70 -6.43
N GLU A 54 -4.88 -8.04 -5.49
CA GLU A 54 -5.59 -7.06 -4.69
C GLU A 54 -4.64 -6.25 -3.81
N ALA A 55 -3.65 -6.90 -3.18
CA ALA A 55 -2.62 -6.23 -2.40
C ALA A 55 -1.80 -5.26 -3.27
N ASP A 56 -1.34 -5.71 -4.45
CA ASP A 56 -0.59 -4.87 -5.39
C ASP A 56 -1.41 -3.65 -5.83
N THR A 57 -2.69 -3.84 -6.12
CA THR A 57 -3.61 -2.76 -6.50
C THR A 57 -3.74 -1.74 -5.37
N LYS A 58 -3.93 -2.20 -4.12
CA LYS A 58 -4.04 -1.31 -2.95
C LYS A 58 -2.76 -0.52 -2.72
N ILE A 59 -1.59 -1.17 -2.80
CA ILE A 59 -0.29 -0.50 -2.66
C ILE A 59 -0.13 0.57 -3.76
N SER A 60 -0.48 0.24 -5.01
CA SER A 60 -0.44 1.20 -6.11
C SER A 60 -1.36 2.40 -5.85
N CYS A 61 -2.58 2.19 -5.36
CA CYS A 61 -3.50 3.28 -5.01
C CYS A 61 -2.96 4.17 -3.89
N ILE A 62 -2.31 3.60 -2.87
CA ILE A 62 -1.69 4.37 -1.79
C ILE A 62 -0.57 5.26 -2.33
N ARG A 63 0.31 4.70 -3.17
CA ARG A 63 1.40 5.46 -3.81
C ARG A 63 0.86 6.58 -4.70
N GLU A 64 -0.17 6.31 -5.48
CA GLU A 64 -0.80 7.30 -6.34
C GLU A 64 -1.48 8.41 -5.52
N LEU A 65 -2.15 8.05 -4.42
CA LEU A 65 -2.76 9.03 -3.52
C LEU A 65 -1.69 9.95 -2.92
N TYR A 66 -0.58 9.40 -2.43
CA TYR A 66 0.53 10.20 -1.91
C TYR A 66 1.04 11.17 -2.98
N LYS A 67 1.35 10.65 -4.18
CA LYS A 67 1.82 11.46 -5.32
C LYS A 67 0.87 12.59 -5.69
N ARG A 68 -0.45 12.35 -5.69
CA ARG A 68 -1.45 13.39 -5.97
C ARG A 68 -1.55 14.46 -4.88
N LEU A 69 -1.21 14.13 -3.64
CA LEU A 69 -1.29 15.04 -2.50
C LEU A 69 -0.01 15.85 -2.30
N THR A 70 1.15 15.30 -2.65
CA THR A 70 2.46 15.90 -2.34
C THR A 70 3.31 16.24 -3.58
N ASP A 71 2.92 15.77 -4.77
CA ASP A 71 3.72 15.76 -6.00
C ASP A 71 5.05 14.99 -5.88
N GLU A 72 5.19 14.12 -4.86
CA GLU A 72 6.39 13.31 -4.59
C GLU A 72 6.11 11.81 -4.80
N GLU A 73 7.15 11.05 -5.14
CA GLU A 73 7.04 9.59 -5.23
C GLU A 73 7.26 8.91 -3.88
N LEU A 74 6.43 7.89 -3.61
CA LEU A 74 6.54 7.07 -2.42
C LEU A 74 7.27 5.76 -2.77
N GLU A 75 8.57 5.74 -2.52
CA GLU A 75 9.44 4.56 -2.68
C GLU A 75 9.03 3.43 -1.72
#